data_AF-A0A3C1B4M8-F1
#
_entry.id   AF-A0A3C1B4M8-F1
#
_cell.length_a   1.000
_cell.length_b   1.000
_cell.length_c   1.000
_cell.angle_alpha   90.00
_cell.angle_beta   90.00
_cell.angle_gamma   90.00
#
_symmetry.space_group_name_H-M   'P 1'
#
loop_
_entity.id
_entity.type
_entity.pdbx_description
1 polymer ?
#
loop_
_entity_poly.entity_id
_entity_poly.type
_entity_poly.pdbx_seq_one_letter_code
_entity_poly.pdbx_strand_id
1 'polypeptide(L)'
;MQIITYLAVNLLVGLVSLHSYAHEFWMEPSDFQPRVGDKVTVDLVIGDNFEGFSSPYTPDEIAAFGMIDAAGTKPIIGRFGDMPAGKFIAAEAGLLLLYHQTTPSYETYTKPEKFTSFAA
;
A
#
# COMPACT_ATOMS: atom_id res chain seq x y z
N MET A 1 12.88 -37.43 -4.80
CA MET A 1 13.83 -36.33 -5.06
C MET A 1 13.14 -34.97 -5.18
N GLN A 2 12.11 -34.79 -6.02
CA GLN A 2 11.47 -33.49 -6.22
C GLN A 2 10.93 -32.80 -4.96
N ILE A 3 10.31 -33.54 -4.03
CA ILE A 3 9.81 -32.98 -2.75
C ILE A 3 10.93 -32.36 -1.90
N ILE A 4 12.09 -33.03 -1.84
CA ILE A 4 13.25 -32.53 -1.10
C ILE A 4 13.79 -31.27 -1.78
N THR A 5 13.79 -31.23 -3.11
CA THR A 5 14.16 -30.03 -3.88
C THR A 5 13.21 -28.87 -3.62
N TYR A 6 11.88 -29.08 -3.61
CA TYR A 6 10.91 -28.03 -3.32
C TYR A 6 11.02 -27.52 -1.87
N LEU A 7 11.23 -28.42 -0.90
CA LEU A 7 11.46 -28.05 0.49
C LEU A 7 12.77 -27.26 0.66
N ALA A 8 13.85 -27.70 0.01
CA ALA A 8 15.12 -27.01 0.04
C ALA A 8 15.03 -25.61 -0.60
N VAL A 9 14.30 -25.45 -1.71
CA VAL A 9 14.08 -24.15 -2.35
C VAL A 9 13.25 -23.22 -1.47
N ASN A 10 12.15 -23.70 -0.87
CA ASN A 10 11.34 -22.87 0.04
C ASN A 10 12.14 -22.45 1.28
N LEU A 11 12.93 -23.37 1.84
CA LEU A 11 13.80 -23.07 2.98
C LEU A 11 14.89 -22.06 2.59
N LEU A 12 15.52 -22.21 1.42
CA LEU A 12 16.52 -21.26 0.94
C LEU A 12 15.91 -19.87 0.76
N VAL A 13 14.74 -19.77 0.11
CA VAL A 13 14.05 -18.49 -0.14
C VAL A 13 13.66 -17.81 1.18
N GLY A 14 13.18 -18.57 2.16
CA GLY A 14 12.87 -18.04 3.50
C GLY A 14 14.09 -17.60 4.30
N LEU A 15 15.27 -18.17 4.05
CA LEU A 15 16.52 -17.78 4.72
C LEU A 15 17.18 -16.53 4.11
N VAL A 16 16.80 -16.12 2.89
CA VAL A 16 17.31 -14.89 2.26
C VAL A 16 16.37 -13.69 2.43
N SER A 17 15.28 -13.82 3.20
CA SER A 17 14.46 -12.66 3.55
C SER A 17 15.21 -11.79 4.55
N LEU A 18 16.05 -10.89 4.03
CA LEU A 18 16.60 -9.79 4.82
C LEU A 18 15.43 -9.05 5.46
N HIS A 19 15.55 -8.70 6.74
CA HIS A 19 14.58 -7.83 7.39
C HIS A 19 14.59 -6.52 6.60
N SER A 20 13.57 -6.32 5.76
CA SER A 20 13.33 -5.00 5.21
C SER A 20 12.86 -4.16 6.38
N TYR A 21 13.68 -3.21 6.82
CA TYR A 21 13.26 -2.09 7.65
C TYR A 21 12.34 -1.15 6.84
N ALA A 22 11.35 -1.74 6.17
CA ALA A 22 10.28 -1.02 5.52
C ALA A 22 9.29 -0.62 6.61
N HIS A 23 8.89 0.64 6.62
CA HIS A 23 7.83 1.11 7.49
C HIS A 23 6.53 0.36 7.18
N GLU A 24 5.77 0.01 8.21
CA GLU A 24 4.49 -0.66 8.01
C GLU A 24 3.53 0.32 7.32
N PHE A 25 2.91 -0.17 6.26
CA PHE A 25 1.94 0.56 5.48
C PHE A 25 0.82 -0.38 5.06
N TRP A 26 -0.43 0.03 5.27
CA TRP A 26 -1.59 -0.75 4.84
C TRP A 26 -2.74 0.13 4.38
N MET A 27 -3.67 -0.50 3.68
CA MET A 27 -4.97 0.09 3.33
C MET A 27 -6.02 -0.43 4.30
N GLU A 28 -6.75 0.45 4.95
CA GLU A 28 -7.83 0.10 5.86
C GLU A 28 -9.19 0.56 5.30
N PRO A 29 -9.99 -0.35 4.71
CA PRO A 29 -11.33 -0.01 4.28
C PRO A 29 -12.28 0.14 5.46
N SER A 30 -13.28 1.02 5.33
CA SER A 30 -14.35 1.20 6.34
C SER A 30 -15.19 -0.05 6.56
N ASP A 31 -15.22 -0.94 5.56
CA ASP A 31 -15.86 -2.25 5.62
C ASP A 31 -15.08 -3.22 4.72
N PHE A 32 -14.71 -4.38 5.26
CA PHE A 32 -14.02 -5.45 4.52
C PHE A 32 -15.01 -6.35 3.74
N GLN A 33 -16.31 -6.25 4.01
CA GLN A 33 -17.37 -7.02 3.36
C GLN A 33 -18.57 -6.13 2.97
N PRO A 34 -18.34 -5.06 2.18
CA PRO A 34 -19.40 -4.14 1.79
C PRO A 34 -20.44 -4.83 0.91
N ARG A 35 -21.69 -4.36 0.99
CA ARG A 35 -22.75 -4.80 0.07
C ARG A 35 -22.67 -4.02 -1.24
N VAL A 36 -23.25 -4.58 -2.29
CA VAL A 36 -23.41 -3.87 -3.56
C VAL A 36 -24.19 -2.58 -3.35
N GLY A 37 -23.62 -1.46 -3.80
CA GLY A 37 -24.14 -0.11 -3.63
C GLY A 37 -23.62 0.65 -2.41
N ASP A 38 -22.90 -0.02 -1.50
CA ASP A 38 -22.35 0.64 -0.32
C ASP A 38 -21.22 1.61 -0.69
N LYS A 39 -21.17 2.71 0.06
CA LYS A 39 -20.04 3.65 0.03
C LYS A 39 -18.94 3.08 0.91
N VAL A 40 -17.75 2.93 0.34
CA VAL A 40 -16.56 2.47 1.04
C VAL A 40 -15.55 3.60 1.05
N THR A 41 -14.98 3.86 2.23
CA THR A 41 -13.79 4.72 2.37
C THR A 41 -12.57 3.88 2.68
N VAL A 42 -11.38 4.35 2.32
CA VAL A 42 -10.11 3.65 2.56
C VAL A 42 -9.12 4.63 3.14
N ASP A 43 -8.62 4.32 4.33
CA ASP A 43 -7.47 4.98 4.92
C ASP A 43 -6.18 4.35 4.40
N LEU A 44 -5.21 5.18 4.06
CA LEU A 44 -3.83 4.76 3.80
C LEU A 44 -3.06 4.97 5.09
N VAL A 45 -2.72 3.92 5.82
CA VAL A 45 -2.18 4.04 7.18
C VAL A 45 -0.67 3.82 7.18
N ILE A 46 0.05 4.71 7.86
CA ILE A 46 1.49 4.61 8.12
C ILE A 46 1.66 4.32 9.61
N GLY A 47 2.32 3.22 9.96
CA GLY A 47 2.39 2.75 11.34
C GLY A 47 3.45 1.69 11.62
N ASP A 48 3.28 1.01 12.75
CA ASP A 48 4.00 -0.21 13.15
C ASP A 48 3.15 -0.98 14.19
N ASN A 49 3.25 -2.31 14.20
CA ASN A 49 2.47 -3.20 15.08
C ASN A 49 0.95 -2.99 14.95
N PHE A 50 0.45 -2.70 13.73
CA PHE A 50 -0.95 -2.35 13.46
C PHE A 50 -1.47 -1.09 14.20
N GLU A 51 -0.59 -0.22 14.69
CA GLU A 51 -0.94 1.10 15.19
C GLU A 51 -0.34 2.17 14.28
N GLY A 52 -1.16 3.13 13.83
CA GLY A 52 -0.69 4.11 12.84
C GLY A 52 -1.63 5.29 12.64
N PHE A 53 -1.22 6.18 11.74
CA PHE A 53 -1.96 7.38 11.36
C PHE A 53 -2.40 7.31 9.90
N SER A 54 -3.62 7.74 9.62
CA SER A 54 -4.07 7.96 8.25
C SER A 54 -3.23 9.03 7.56
N SER A 55 -2.72 8.67 6.40
CA SER A 55 -2.06 9.55 5.44
C SER A 55 -3.10 10.13 4.47
N PRO A 56 -3.01 11.42 4.12
CA PRO A 56 -3.92 12.02 3.16
C PRO A 56 -3.71 11.49 1.73
N TYR A 57 -4.69 11.70 0.86
CA TYR A 57 -4.51 11.54 -0.58
C TYR A 57 -3.55 12.62 -1.11
N THR A 58 -2.31 12.24 -1.40
CA THR A 58 -1.27 13.12 -1.96
C THR A 58 -0.96 12.70 -3.40
N PRO A 59 -1.60 13.28 -4.43
CA PRO A 59 -1.47 12.82 -5.82
C PRO A 59 -0.03 12.74 -6.33
N ASP A 60 0.86 13.62 -5.89
CA ASP A 60 2.27 13.61 -6.29
C ASP A 60 3.05 12.40 -5.73
N GLU A 61 2.58 11.82 -4.63
CA GLU A 61 3.15 10.63 -3.98
C GLU A 61 2.48 9.33 -4.43
N ILE A 62 1.44 9.40 -5.28
CA ILE A 62 0.66 8.24 -5.73
C ILE A 62 0.98 7.95 -7.20
N ALA A 63 1.75 6.90 -7.45
CA ALA A 63 1.98 6.40 -8.80
C ALA A 63 0.72 5.71 -9.36
N ALA A 64 0.00 4.97 -8.51
CA ALA A 64 -1.27 4.36 -8.85
C ALA A 64 -2.14 4.12 -7.59
N PHE A 65 -3.44 4.35 -7.69
CA PHE A 65 -4.40 3.98 -6.66
C PHE A 65 -5.73 3.63 -7.31
N GLY A 66 -6.28 2.46 -7.02
CA GLY A 66 -7.47 1.99 -7.70
C GLY A 66 -8.01 0.68 -7.18
N MET A 67 -9.02 0.21 -7.90
CA MET A 67 -9.73 -1.02 -7.62
C MET A 67 -9.90 -1.86 -8.89
N ILE A 68 -10.01 -3.17 -8.70
CA ILE A 68 -10.28 -4.16 -9.75
C ILE A 68 -11.49 -4.97 -9.32
N ASP A 69 -12.53 -4.96 -10.15
CA ASP A 69 -13.77 -5.73 -9.97
C ASP A 69 -14.14 -6.49 -11.27
N ALA A 70 -15.32 -7.11 -11.30
CA ALA A 70 -15.82 -7.84 -12.46
C ALA A 70 -16.04 -6.97 -13.71
N ALA A 71 -16.23 -5.66 -13.55
CA ALA A 71 -16.34 -4.70 -14.65
C ALA A 71 -14.96 -4.17 -15.10
N GLY A 72 -13.90 -4.47 -14.37
CA GLY A 72 -12.51 -4.18 -14.72
C GLY A 72 -11.79 -3.29 -13.72
N THR A 73 -10.72 -2.63 -14.18
CA THR A 73 -9.89 -1.74 -13.36
C THR A 73 -10.42 -0.32 -13.39
N LYS A 74 -10.57 0.31 -12.22
CA LYS A 74 -11.01 1.71 -12.07
C LYS A 74 -10.07 2.45 -11.10
N PRO A 75 -9.59 3.66 -11.45
CA PRO A 75 -8.78 4.45 -10.52
C PRO A 75 -9.64 5.02 -9.39
N ILE A 76 -9.03 5.16 -8.20
CA ILE A 76 -9.61 5.91 -7.08
C ILE A 76 -8.97 7.30 -7.10
N ILE A 77 -9.77 8.32 -7.42
CA ILE A 77 -9.30 9.70 -7.54
C ILE A 77 -9.83 10.51 -6.36
N GLY A 78 -8.93 10.94 -5.49
CA GLY A 78 -9.19 11.87 -4.40
C GLY A 78 -8.82 13.31 -4.75
N ARG A 79 -9.11 14.22 -3.81
CA ARG A 79 -8.57 15.59 -3.80
C ARG A 79 -7.32 15.62 -2.94
N PHE A 80 -6.35 16.47 -3.30
CA PHE A 80 -5.17 16.69 -2.46
C PHE A 80 -5.60 16.99 -1.01
N GLY A 81 -5.11 16.21 -0.06
CA GLY A 81 -5.44 16.35 1.36
C GLY A 81 -6.69 15.59 1.83
N ASP A 82 -7.39 14.85 0.96
CA ASP A 82 -8.53 14.02 1.37
C ASP A 82 -8.09 12.98 2.42
N MET A 83 -8.87 12.88 3.50
CA MET A 83 -8.70 11.89 4.57
C MET A 83 -10.10 11.47 5.05
N PRO A 84 -10.53 10.20 4.87
CA PRO A 84 -9.83 9.08 4.23
C PRO A 84 -9.46 9.34 2.76
N ALA A 85 -8.34 8.76 2.32
CA ALA A 85 -7.75 9.02 1.02
C ALA A 85 -8.53 8.38 -0.14
N GLY A 86 -9.09 7.19 0.06
CA GLY A 86 -9.88 6.48 -0.92
C GLY A 86 -11.38 6.56 -0.65
N LYS A 87 -12.18 6.75 -1.70
CA LYS A 87 -13.65 6.78 -1.63
C LYS A 87 -14.22 6.17 -2.91
N PHE A 88 -15.09 5.16 -2.81
CA PHE A 88 -15.74 4.55 -3.97
C PHE A 88 -17.09 3.91 -3.59
N ILE A 89 -17.83 3.45 -4.61
CA ILE A 89 -19.02 2.62 -4.46
C ILE A 89 -18.67 1.19 -4.81
N ALA A 90 -19.00 0.23 -3.95
CA ALA A 90 -18.89 -1.19 -4.25
C ALA A 90 -19.97 -1.57 -5.30
N ALA A 91 -19.64 -1.44 -6.58
CA ALA A 91 -20.63 -1.51 -7.66
C ALA A 91 -20.98 -2.94 -8.08
N GLU A 92 -20.03 -3.87 -7.97
CA GLU A 92 -20.17 -5.24 -8.46
C GLU A 92 -20.20 -6.23 -7.29
N ALA A 93 -20.94 -7.32 -7.48
CA ALA A 93 -20.88 -8.45 -6.55
C ALA A 93 -19.60 -9.29 -6.78
N GLY A 94 -18.99 -9.77 -5.71
CA GLY A 94 -17.84 -10.67 -5.77
C GLY A 94 -16.56 -10.06 -5.19
N LEU A 95 -15.41 -10.54 -5.65
CA LEU A 95 -14.10 -10.07 -5.18
C LEU A 95 -13.80 -8.68 -5.76
N LEU A 96 -13.58 -7.73 -4.86
CA LEU A 96 -13.02 -6.41 -5.16
C LEU A 96 -11.57 -6.38 -4.65
N LEU A 97 -10.61 -6.07 -5.52
CA LEU A 97 -9.22 -5.90 -5.14
C LEU A 97 -8.88 -4.42 -5.11
N LEU A 98 -8.27 -3.95 -4.02
CA LEU A 98 -7.68 -2.63 -3.94
C LEU A 98 -6.18 -2.72 -4.21
N TYR A 99 -5.64 -1.73 -4.91
CA TYR A 99 -4.20 -1.61 -5.12
C TYR A 99 -3.75 -0.17 -4.94
N HIS A 100 -2.59 0.00 -4.32
CA HIS A 100 -1.93 1.29 -4.19
C HIS A 100 -0.43 1.13 -4.43
N GLN A 101 0.14 2.07 -5.17
CA GLN A 101 1.55 2.18 -5.47
C GLN A 101 1.99 3.63 -5.21
N THR A 102 3.03 3.79 -4.40
CA THR A 102 3.64 5.08 -4.11
C THR A 102 4.71 5.45 -5.15
N THR A 103 4.96 6.74 -5.30
CA THR A 103 6.10 7.29 -6.05
C THR A 103 7.30 7.41 -5.09
N PRO A 104 8.53 7.09 -5.52
CA PRO A 104 9.71 7.36 -4.68
C PRO A 104 9.89 8.87 -4.45
N SER A 105 10.12 9.25 -3.19
CA SER A 105 10.60 10.58 -2.83
C SER A 105 12.13 10.58 -2.79
N TYR A 106 12.75 11.66 -3.28
CA TYR A 106 14.20 11.82 -3.31
C TYR A 106 14.61 13.08 -2.57
N GLU A 107 15.42 12.91 -1.53
CA GLU A 107 16.05 14.02 -0.82
C GLU A 107 17.40 14.36 -1.46
N THR A 108 17.60 15.64 -1.82
CA THR A 108 18.86 16.11 -2.43
C THR A 108 19.61 17.03 -1.49
N TYR A 109 20.85 16.66 -1.17
CA TYR A 109 21.73 17.44 -0.29
C TYR A 109 22.81 18.16 -1.11
N THR A 110 22.98 19.46 -0.88
CA THR A 110 24.03 20.26 -1.54
C THR A 110 25.45 19.90 -1.05
N LYS A 111 25.56 19.32 0.15
CA LYS A 111 26.83 18.99 0.80
C LYS A 111 26.78 17.55 1.34
N PRO A 112 27.78 16.70 1.06
CA PRO A 112 27.81 15.32 1.56
C PRO A 112 27.67 15.21 3.08
N GLU A 113 28.21 16.15 3.84
CA GLU A 113 28.20 16.12 5.30
C GLU A 113 26.78 16.22 5.87
N LYS A 114 25.86 16.90 5.17
CA LYS A 114 24.45 16.96 5.57
C LYS A 114 23.76 15.61 5.44
N PHE A 115 24.05 14.87 4.36
CA PHE A 115 23.52 13.52 4.19
C PHE A 115 24.04 12.60 5.30
N THR A 116 25.35 12.64 5.58
CA THR A 116 25.94 11.84 6.66
C THR A 116 25.30 12.15 8.02
N SER A 117 25.02 13.43 8.31
CA SER A 117 24.34 13.81 9.56
C SER A 117 22.87 13.39 9.63
N PHE A 118 22.18 13.23 8.51
CA PHE A 118 20.79 12.77 8.47
C PHE A 118 20.69 11.24 8.58
N ALA A 119 21.63 10.52 7.97
CA ALA A 119 21.64 9.06 7.91
C ALA A 119 22.32 8.37 9.10
N ALA A 120 23.10 9.10 9.90
CA ALA A 120 23.74 8.62 11.12
C ALA A 120 22.77 8.64 12.30
#